data_AF-A0A934G0G2-F1
#
_entry.id   AF-A0A934G0G2-F1
#
_cell.length_a   1.000
_cell.length_b   1.000
_cell.length_c   1.000
_cell.angle_alpha   90.00
_cell.angle_beta   90.00
_cell.angle_gamma   90.00
#
_symmetry.space_group_name_H-M   'P 1'
#
loop_
_entity.id
_entity.type
_entity.pdbx_description
1 polymer ?
#
loop_
_entity_poly.entity_id
_entity_poly.type
_entity_poly.pdbx_seq_one_letter_code
_entity_poly.pdbx_strand_id
1 'polypeptide(L)'
;MLYNEEYKAIEFIREMKASLGNDARVSNGELETAGGVKRPTGSGQRTPEIIKFPAHGERCVYCYSVRLEATAKAAKEAGFDAFTSSLLYSRYQAHDEIRRAGTGIGERLGVPFYYADFRGGWQAGIDESRAMGLYRQKYCGCIYSRIERYAKKGGM
;
A
#
# COMPACT_ATOMS: atom_id res chain seq x y z
N MET A 1 20.37 -18.11 19.82
CA MET A 1 19.09 -17.38 19.95
C MET A 1 19.17 -16.12 19.12
N LEU A 2 18.51 -16.09 17.96
CA LEU A 2 17.93 -14.93 17.26
C LEU A 2 17.21 -15.54 16.03
N TYR A 3 16.02 -16.10 16.26
CA TYR A 3 15.17 -16.70 15.23
C TYR A 3 14.31 -15.62 14.57
N ASN A 4 14.71 -15.24 13.35
CA ASN A 4 13.96 -14.73 12.19
C ASN A 4 12.49 -14.27 12.32
N GLU A 5 12.28 -12.96 12.23
CA GLU A 5 11.01 -12.35 11.77
C GLU A 5 10.91 -12.26 10.22
N GLU A 6 12.04 -12.36 9.50
CA GLU A 6 12.05 -12.41 8.03
C GLU A 6 11.42 -13.70 7.46
N TYR A 7 11.47 -14.81 8.20
CA TYR A 7 10.87 -16.08 7.77
C TYR A 7 9.34 -16.07 7.84
N LYS A 8 8.72 -15.27 8.72
CA LYS A 8 7.25 -15.20 8.82
C LYS A 8 6.62 -14.49 7.62
N ALA A 9 7.27 -13.46 7.10
CA ALA A 9 6.80 -12.76 5.90
C ALA A 9 6.97 -13.61 4.63
N ILE A 10 8.07 -14.36 4.53
CA ILE A 10 8.36 -15.24 3.39
C ILE A 10 7.41 -16.44 3.38
N GLU A 11 7.15 -17.07 4.52
CA GLU A 11 6.20 -18.19 4.62
C GLU A 11 4.75 -17.73 4.37
N PHE A 12 4.35 -16.56 4.87
CA PHE A 12 3.03 -15.96 4.58
C PHE A 12 2.83 -15.70 3.07
N ILE A 13 3.86 -15.21 2.37
CA ILE A 13 3.80 -14.99 0.92
C ILE A 13 3.79 -16.31 0.13
N ARG A 14 4.48 -17.36 0.62
CA ARG A 14 4.49 -18.69 0.02
C ARG A 14 3.14 -19.40 0.17
N GLU A 15 2.53 -19.31 1.35
CA GLU A 15 1.17 -19.82 1.61
C GLU A 15 0.13 -19.09 0.74
N MET A 16 0.24 -17.76 0.59
CA MET A 16 -0.61 -17.00 -0.31
C MET A 16 -0.44 -17.40 -1.78
N LYS A 17 0.80 -17.61 -2.27
CA LYS A 17 1.07 -18.10 -3.63
C LYS A 17 0.62 -19.53 -3.88
N ALA A 18 0.67 -20.41 -2.87
CA ALA A 18 0.17 -21.78 -2.99
C ALA A 18 -1.37 -21.83 -3.00
N SER A 19 -2.04 -20.90 -2.31
CA SER A 19 -3.50 -20.79 -2.29
C SER A 19 -4.11 -20.10 -3.52
N LEU A 20 -3.31 -19.30 -4.24
CA LEU A 20 -3.72 -18.56 -5.42
C LEU A 20 -3.00 -19.15 -6.65
N GLY A 21 -3.64 -20.12 -7.30
CA GLY A 21 -3.16 -20.71 -8.56
C GLY A 21 -2.73 -19.67 -9.59
N ASN A 22 -1.70 -19.99 -10.37
CA ASN A 22 -0.83 -19.05 -11.08
C ASN A 22 -1.36 -18.56 -12.45
N ASP A 23 -2.65 -18.23 -12.57
CA ASP A 23 -3.31 -17.99 -13.87
C ASP A 23 -3.85 -16.57 -14.08
N ALA A 24 -3.27 -15.55 -13.44
CA ALA A 24 -3.66 -14.17 -13.69
C ALA A 24 -2.69 -13.48 -14.66
N ARG A 25 -3.05 -13.42 -15.95
CA ARG A 25 -2.49 -12.43 -16.89
C ARG A 25 -3.53 -11.33 -17.10
N VAL A 26 -3.11 -10.07 -16.92
CA VAL A 26 -3.94 -8.91 -17.21
C VAL A 26 -3.63 -8.43 -18.62
N SER A 27 -4.59 -8.54 -19.52
CA SER A 27 -4.62 -7.81 -20.79
C SER A 27 -5.93 -7.03 -20.88
N ASN A 28 -5.86 -5.73 -21.18
CA ASN A 28 -7.00 -4.81 -21.34
C ASN A 28 -7.96 -4.68 -20.14
N GLY A 29 -7.46 -4.85 -18.92
CA GLY A 29 -8.15 -4.39 -17.71
C GLY A 29 -9.33 -5.24 -17.24
N GLU A 30 -9.57 -6.41 -17.86
CA GLU A 30 -10.55 -7.39 -17.40
C GLU A 30 -9.88 -8.72 -17.04
N LEU A 31 -10.41 -9.38 -16.02
CA LEU A 31 -9.83 -10.57 -15.39
C LEU A 31 -10.55 -11.81 -15.95
N GLU A 32 -10.03 -12.40 -17.01
CA GLU A 32 -10.59 -13.63 -17.59
C GLU A 32 -10.00 -14.86 -16.90
N THR A 33 -10.80 -15.59 -16.11
CA THR A 33 -10.41 -16.89 -15.59
C THR A 33 -10.74 -17.98 -16.61
N ALA A 34 -9.72 -18.62 -17.16
CA ALA A 34 -9.88 -19.80 -18.01
C ALA A 34 -10.35 -20.99 -17.17
N GLY A 35 -11.62 -21.37 -17.34
CA GLY A 35 -12.24 -22.50 -16.66
C GLY A 35 -13.58 -22.11 -16.07
N GLY A 36 -14.65 -22.36 -16.84
CA GLY A 36 -16.01 -21.98 -16.48
C GLY A 36 -16.42 -22.42 -15.08
N VAL A 37 -16.44 -21.47 -14.14
CA VAL A 37 -17.10 -21.64 -12.86
C VAL A 37 -18.61 -21.63 -13.13
N LYS A 38 -19.25 -22.81 -13.06
CA LYS A 38 -20.71 -22.89 -13.09
C LYS A 38 -21.27 -22.09 -11.91
N ARG A 39 -22.16 -21.14 -12.22
CA ARG A 39 -22.91 -20.35 -11.26
C ARG A 39 -23.69 -21.30 -10.34
N PRO A 40 -23.49 -21.31 -9.01
CA PRO A 40 -24.25 -22.20 -8.14
C PRO A 40 -25.70 -21.73 -8.09
N THR A 41 -26.59 -22.56 -8.64
CA THR A 41 -28.05 -22.44 -8.53
C THR A 41 -28.48 -23.04 -7.19
N GLY A 42 -28.54 -22.22 -6.14
CA GLY A 42 -29.02 -22.68 -4.84
C GLY A 42 -29.17 -21.53 -3.86
N SER A 43 -30.40 -21.32 -3.39
CA SER A 43 -30.85 -20.31 -2.43
C SER A 43 -30.35 -20.53 -1.00
N GLY A 44 -29.09 -20.94 -0.83
CA GLY A 44 -28.42 -20.96 0.46
C GLY A 44 -27.82 -19.60 0.74
N GLN A 45 -28.45 -18.84 1.63
CA GLN A 45 -27.89 -17.59 2.16
C GLN A 45 -26.57 -17.91 2.87
N ARG A 46 -25.45 -17.87 2.13
CA ARG A 46 -24.14 -17.67 2.72
C ARG A 46 -24.13 -16.23 3.22
N THR A 47 -24.32 -16.03 4.52
CA THR A 47 -23.86 -14.78 5.14
C THR A 47 -22.38 -14.67 4.78
N PRO A 48 -21.96 -13.64 4.03
CA PRO A 48 -20.55 -13.48 3.73
C PRO A 48 -19.85 -13.27 5.08
N GLU A 49 -18.97 -14.20 5.42
CA GLU A 49 -18.05 -14.05 6.53
C GLU A 49 -17.39 -12.67 6.36
N ILE A 50 -17.62 -11.76 7.30
CA ILE A 50 -17.16 -10.38 7.16
C ILE A 50 -15.63 -10.44 7.23
N ILE A 51 -14.97 -10.38 6.07
CA ILE A 51 -13.51 -10.28 5.99
C ILE A 51 -13.11 -9.00 6.73
N LYS A 52 -12.67 -9.16 7.97
CA LYS A 52 -12.25 -8.05 8.82
C LYS A 52 -10.84 -7.65 8.40
N PHE A 53 -10.73 -6.52 7.71
CA PHE A 53 -9.44 -5.96 7.34
C PHE A 53 -8.71 -5.39 8.57
N PRO A 54 -7.37 -5.35 8.56
CA PRO A 54 -6.62 -4.70 9.63
C PRO A 54 -7.01 -3.21 9.72
N ALA A 55 -6.95 -2.67 10.93
CA ALA A 55 -7.39 -1.31 11.20
C ALA A 55 -6.51 -0.29 10.46
N HIS A 56 -7.10 0.88 10.16
CA HIS A 56 -6.32 2.04 9.73
C HIS A 56 -5.32 2.42 10.83
N GLY A 57 -4.06 2.64 10.47
CA GLY A 57 -2.96 2.76 11.44
C GLY A 57 -2.07 1.52 11.40
N GLU A 58 -2.54 0.39 11.91
CA GLU A 58 -1.80 -0.88 11.94
C GLU A 58 -1.29 -1.30 10.55
N ARG A 59 -2.21 -1.35 9.57
CA ARG A 59 -1.84 -1.66 8.18
C ARG A 59 -0.94 -0.60 7.53
N CYS A 60 -1.05 0.65 7.99
CA CYS A 60 -0.31 1.77 7.42
C CYS A 60 1.16 1.70 7.82
N VAL A 61 1.45 1.34 9.08
CA VAL A 61 2.82 1.11 9.56
C VAL A 61 3.53 0.07 8.70
N TYR A 62 2.90 -1.08 8.46
CA TYR A 62 3.45 -2.10 7.55
C TYR A 62 3.68 -1.54 6.14
N CYS A 63 2.70 -0.82 5.57
CA CYS A 63 2.79 -0.22 4.24
C CYS A 63 3.95 0.78 4.12
N TYR A 64 4.20 1.60 5.15
CA TYR A 64 5.32 2.53 5.17
C TYR A 64 6.64 1.76 5.14
N SER A 65 6.81 0.77 6.00
CA SER A 65 8.05 0.00 6.11
C SER A 65 8.42 -0.67 4.78
N VAL A 66 7.49 -1.41 4.16
CA VAL A 66 7.79 -2.12 2.90
C VAL A 66 8.10 -1.17 1.74
N ARG A 67 7.41 -0.02 1.67
CA ARG A 67 7.65 1.00 0.64
C ARG A 67 8.99 1.69 0.83
N LEU A 68 9.26 2.16 2.05
CA LEU A 68 10.48 2.89 2.37
C LEU A 68 11.71 1.99 2.26
N GLU A 69 11.61 0.71 2.63
CA GLU A 69 12.71 -0.23 2.46
C GLU A 69 13.05 -0.48 1.00
N ALA A 70 12.03 -0.66 0.14
CA ALA A 70 12.25 -0.79 -1.30
C ALA A 70 12.89 0.47 -1.88
N THR A 71 12.42 1.67 -1.47
CA THR A 71 13.00 2.94 -1.90
C THR A 71 14.45 3.11 -1.42
N ALA A 72 14.75 2.76 -0.17
CA ALA A 72 16.09 2.87 0.38
C ALA A 72 17.08 1.90 -0.28
N LYS A 73 16.66 0.67 -0.61
CA LYS A 73 17.47 -0.29 -1.37
C LYS A 73 17.79 0.25 -2.76
N ALA A 74 16.79 0.74 -3.49
CA ALA A 74 17.00 1.37 -4.79
C ALA A 74 17.90 2.61 -4.69
N ALA A 75 17.75 3.41 -3.63
CA ALA A 75 18.57 4.58 -3.41
C ALA A 75 20.05 4.22 -3.20
N LYS A 76 20.31 3.18 -2.41
CA LYS A 76 21.64 2.63 -2.17
C LYS A 76 22.29 2.10 -3.43
N GLU A 77 21.56 1.28 -4.18
CA GLU A 77 22.03 0.66 -5.43
C GLU A 77 22.42 1.71 -6.47
N ALA A 78 21.68 2.82 -6.54
CA ALA A 78 21.95 3.92 -7.45
C ALA A 78 22.94 4.98 -6.90
N GLY A 79 23.43 4.83 -5.67
CA GLY A 79 24.40 5.75 -5.07
C GLY A 79 23.86 7.14 -4.72
N PHE A 80 22.57 7.25 -4.39
CA PHE A 80 21.98 8.51 -3.94
C PHE A 80 22.36 8.86 -2.49
N ASP A 81 22.47 10.15 -2.20
CA ASP A 81 22.85 10.66 -0.87
C ASP A 81 21.78 10.44 0.20
N ALA A 82 20.51 10.35 -0.21
CA ALA A 82 19.37 10.18 0.69
C ALA A 82 18.15 9.63 -0.05
N PHE A 83 17.16 9.16 0.71
CA PHE A 83 15.85 8.82 0.20
C PHE A 83 14.73 9.52 0.99
N THR A 84 13.56 9.68 0.37
CA THR A 84 12.39 10.31 1.02
C THR A 84 11.09 9.70 0.48
N SER A 85 9.94 10.26 0.87
CA SER A 85 8.63 9.78 0.42
C SER A 85 7.67 10.92 0.10
N SER A 86 6.95 10.79 -1.00
CA SER A 86 5.81 11.66 -1.34
C SER A 86 4.63 11.55 -0.36
N LEU A 87 4.62 10.52 0.51
CA LEU A 87 3.63 10.39 1.57
C LEU A 87 3.67 11.56 2.57
N LEU A 88 4.81 12.25 2.68
CA LEU A 88 5.03 13.43 3.54
C LEU A 88 4.28 14.69 3.09
N TYR A 89 3.61 14.65 1.94
CA TYR A 89 2.69 15.70 1.49
C TYR A 89 1.27 15.54 2.08
N SER A 90 0.91 14.33 2.50
CA SER A 90 -0.47 14.03 2.87
C SER A 90 -0.78 14.40 4.33
N ARG A 91 -1.75 15.30 4.51
CA ARG A 91 -2.33 15.62 5.83
C ARG A 91 -2.98 14.45 6.58
N TYR A 92 -3.17 13.31 5.93
CA TYR A 92 -3.83 12.12 6.50
C TYR A 92 -2.84 11.02 6.91
N GLN A 93 -1.57 11.10 6.54
CA GLN A 93 -0.59 10.07 6.87
C GLN A 93 0.04 10.36 8.24
N ALA A 94 0.44 9.30 8.95
CA ALA A 94 1.12 9.42 10.23
C ALA A 94 2.61 9.74 10.00
N HIS A 95 2.95 11.03 9.91
CA HIS A 95 4.33 11.50 9.65
C HIS A 95 5.34 10.95 10.66
N ASP A 96 4.95 10.82 11.93
CA ASP A 96 5.85 10.28 12.96
C ASP A 96 6.18 8.80 12.72
N GLU A 97 5.22 8.00 12.26
CA GLU A 97 5.46 6.61 11.88
C GLU A 97 6.37 6.52 10.65
N ILE A 98 6.11 7.36 9.64
CA ILE A 98 6.93 7.43 8.42
C ILE A 98 8.36 7.82 8.77
N ARG A 99 8.54 8.84 9.61
CA ARG A 99 9.84 9.31 10.08
C ARG A 99 10.58 8.22 10.84
N ARG A 100 9.94 7.57 11.80
CA ARG A 100 10.54 6.46 12.55
C ARG A 100 10.97 5.32 11.64
N ALA A 101 10.08 4.86 10.76
CA ALA A 101 10.39 3.78 9.83
C ALA A 101 11.52 4.16 8.87
N GLY A 102 11.44 5.34 8.27
CA GLY A 102 12.45 5.84 7.33
C GLY A 102 13.83 5.97 7.98
N THR A 103 13.92 6.62 9.14
CA THR A 103 15.19 6.77 9.87
C THR A 103 15.81 5.42 10.21
N GLY A 104 15.05 4.48 10.79
CA GLY A 104 15.59 3.16 11.15
C GLY A 104 16.02 2.33 9.93
N ILE A 105 15.30 2.45 8.81
CA ILE A 105 15.69 1.80 7.54
C ILE A 105 16.98 2.44 7.00
N GLY A 106 17.08 3.76 7.04
CA GLY A 106 18.25 4.48 6.54
C GLY A 106 19.52 4.18 7.32
N GLU A 107 19.42 4.10 8.65
CA GLU A 107 20.52 3.65 9.53
C GLU A 107 20.96 2.23 9.19
N ARG A 108 20.01 1.29 9.06
CA ARG A 108 20.31 -0.11 8.75
C ARG A 108 20.93 -0.31 7.37
N LEU A 109 20.48 0.45 6.37
CA LEU A 109 20.93 0.29 4.98
C LEU A 109 22.10 1.20 4.61
N GLY A 110 22.42 2.21 5.42
CA GLY A 110 23.49 3.17 5.17
C GLY A 110 23.15 4.23 4.11
N VAL A 111 21.87 4.56 3.97
CA VAL A 111 21.40 5.68 3.13
C VAL A 111 20.44 6.53 3.95
N PRO A 112 20.76 7.78 4.30
CA PRO A 112 19.93 8.61 5.16
C PRO A 112 18.50 8.81 4.66
N PHE A 113 17.53 8.79 5.58
CA PHE A 113 16.16 9.21 5.29
C PHE A 113 16.02 10.72 5.46
N TYR A 114 15.64 11.42 4.39
CA TYR A 114 15.35 12.84 4.42
C TYR A 114 13.87 13.08 4.77
N TYR A 115 13.62 13.54 5.98
CA TYR A 115 12.30 13.98 6.41
C TYR A 115 12.11 15.48 6.16
N ALA A 116 11.00 15.81 5.50
CA ALA A 116 10.51 17.18 5.39
C ALA A 116 8.98 17.18 5.50
N ASP A 117 8.44 18.20 6.17
CA ASP A 117 6.98 18.37 6.29
C ASP A 117 6.44 19.20 5.13
N PHE A 118 5.92 18.54 4.09
CA PHE A 118 5.40 19.21 2.91
C PHE A 118 3.94 19.67 3.07
N ARG A 119 3.32 19.50 4.25
CA ARG A 119 1.91 19.88 4.47
C ARG A 119 1.67 21.39 4.34
N GLY A 120 2.69 22.22 4.57
CA GLY A 120 2.61 23.66 4.34
C GLY A 120 2.30 24.03 2.89
N GLY A 121 2.74 23.21 1.93
CA GLY A 121 2.46 23.39 0.49
C GLY A 121 1.15 22.76 0.02
N TRP A 122 0.32 22.21 0.91
CA TRP A 122 -0.83 21.39 0.54
C TRP A 122 -1.83 22.14 -0.34
N GLN A 123 -2.26 23.34 0.04
CA GLN A 123 -3.25 24.09 -0.73
C GLN A 123 -2.70 24.50 -2.11
N ALA A 124 -1.48 25.04 -2.15
CA ALA A 124 -0.81 25.38 -3.40
C ALA A 124 -0.68 24.17 -4.34
N GLY A 125 -0.32 22.99 -3.81
CA GLY A 125 -0.26 21.76 -4.59
C GLY A 125 -1.64 21.28 -5.06
N ILE A 126 -2.73 21.59 -4.35
CA ILE A 126 -4.09 21.36 -4.86
C ILE A 126 -4.35 22.23 -6.08
N ASP A 127 -4.09 23.52 -5.97
CA ASP A 127 -4.45 24.49 -6.99
C ASP A 127 -3.63 24.26 -8.27
N GLU A 128 -2.33 24.01 -8.13
CA GLU A 128 -1.44 23.68 -9.25
C GLU A 128 -1.88 22.41 -9.97
N SER A 129 -2.16 21.33 -9.23
CA SER A 129 -2.59 20.07 -9.86
C SER A 129 -3.93 20.18 -10.60
N ARG A 130 -4.81 21.13 -10.19
CA ARG A 130 -6.07 21.42 -10.89
C ARG A 130 -5.80 22.21 -12.16
N ALA A 131 -4.94 23.23 -12.10
CA ALA A 131 -4.54 24.00 -13.26
C ALA A 131 -3.88 23.13 -14.33
N MET A 132 -3.08 22.14 -13.91
CA MET A 132 -2.45 21.14 -14.78
C MET A 132 -3.39 20.03 -15.28
N GLY A 133 -4.64 19.96 -14.80
CA GLY A 133 -5.57 18.89 -15.16
C GLY A 133 -5.15 17.49 -14.68
N LEU A 134 -4.32 17.40 -13.63
CA LEU A 134 -3.82 16.11 -13.14
C LEU A 134 -4.92 15.29 -12.48
N TYR A 135 -4.88 13.96 -12.70
CA TYR A 135 -5.72 13.04 -11.95
C TYR A 135 -5.39 13.09 -10.45
N ARG A 136 -6.42 13.33 -9.63
CA ARG A 136 -6.29 13.43 -8.17
C ARG A 136 -6.94 12.25 -7.47
N GLN A 137 -6.12 11.26 -7.12
CA GLN A 137 -6.56 10.09 -6.38
C GLN A 137 -7.10 10.47 -4.99
N LYS A 138 -8.29 9.98 -4.63
CA LYS A 138 -8.96 10.27 -3.34
C LYS A 138 -8.76 9.17 -2.28
N TYR A 139 -7.70 8.37 -2.41
CA TYR A 139 -7.33 7.28 -1.51
C TYR A 139 -5.79 7.10 -1.56
N CYS A 140 -5.18 6.42 -0.58
CA CYS A 140 -3.71 6.38 -0.45
C CYS A 140 -3.00 5.38 -1.39
N GLY A 141 -3.77 4.59 -2.14
CA GLY A 141 -3.27 3.60 -3.11
C GLY A 141 -3.33 2.16 -2.62
N CYS A 142 -3.65 1.90 -1.34
CA CYS A 142 -3.90 0.54 -0.87
C CYS A 142 -5.36 0.11 -1.14
N ILE A 143 -5.58 -1.20 -1.30
CA ILE A 143 -6.91 -1.78 -1.54
C ILE A 143 -7.91 -1.39 -0.46
N TYR A 144 -7.47 -1.33 0.80
CA TYR A 144 -8.31 -0.94 1.93
C TYR A 144 -8.83 0.48 1.79
N SER A 145 -7.94 1.44 1.51
CA SER A 145 -8.33 2.85 1.31
C SER A 145 -9.24 3.04 0.09
N ARG A 146 -9.08 2.19 -0.94
CA ARG A 146 -9.93 2.17 -2.12
C ARG A 146 -11.34 1.70 -1.75
N ILE A 147 -11.45 0.57 -1.05
CA ILE A 147 -12.72 0.03 -0.56
C ILE A 147 -13.40 1.06 0.33
N GLU A 148 -12.72 1.61 1.33
CA GLU A 148 -13.28 2.63 2.24
C GLU A 148 -13.79 3.87 1.49
N ARG A 149 -13.10 4.27 0.42
CA ARG A 149 -13.49 5.42 -0.40
C ARG A 149 -14.78 5.19 -1.18
N TYR A 150 -14.99 3.98 -1.69
CA TYR A 150 -16.11 3.64 -2.57
C TYR A 150 -17.28 2.96 -1.85
N ALA A 151 -17.04 2.22 -0.78
CA ALA A 151 -18.10 1.65 0.07
C ALA A 151 -18.96 2.76 0.70
N LYS A 152 -18.34 3.90 1.05
CA LYS A 152 -19.06 5.10 1.53
C LYS A 152 -19.97 5.76 0.48
N LYS A 153 -19.90 5.36 -0.81
CA LYS A 153 -20.79 5.89 -1.87
C LYS A 153 -22.04 5.04 -2.13
N GLY A 154 -22.21 3.89 -1.46
CA GLY A 154 -23.38 3.02 -1.61
C GLY A 154 -24.55 3.31 -0.66
N GLY A 155 -24.56 4.47 0.00
CA GLY A 155 -25.63 4.89 0.89
C GLY A 155 -26.62 5.82 0.20
N MET A 156 -27.53 5.24 -0.59
CA MET A 156 -28.89 5.73 -0.86
C MET A 156 -29.71 4.61 -1.46
#